data_AF-A0A535UE77-F1
#
_entry.id   AF-A0A535UE77-F1
#
_cell.length_a   1.000
_cell.length_b   1.000
_cell.length_c   1.000
_cell.angle_alpha   90.00
_cell.angle_beta   90.00
_cell.angle_gamma   90.00
#
_symmetry.space_group_name_H-M   'P 1'
#
loop_
_entity.id
_entity.type
_entity.pdbx_description
1 polymer ?
#
loop_
_entity_poly.entity_id
_entity_poly.type
_entity_poly.pdbx_seq_one_letter_code
_entity_poly.pdbx_strand_id
1 'polypeptide(L)'
;MRKYFPDLCRAIVTRYRERFDYAFIEQRLREVLASTSGIPAIYELAREMGYKRHLVWDKFPELCLQSSARRSVERRKRREERMAEIRKEIRRAASLLHEQGIYPSSRRVCSLLGDPHILRTKEGHEAWCLSVEKLGCPTDTLKRYD
;
A
#
# COMPACT_ATOMS: atom_id res chain seq x y z
N MET A 1 -38.11 20.52 -6.77
CA MET A 1 -38.77 19.62 -5.78
C MET A 1 -38.71 20.11 -4.33
N ARG A 2 -37.54 20.46 -3.75
CA ARG A 2 -37.46 20.92 -2.34
C ARG A 2 -38.31 22.14 -1.96
N LYS A 3 -38.71 22.95 -2.95
CA LYS A 3 -39.47 24.20 -2.76
C LYS A 3 -40.99 24.00 -2.71
N TYR A 4 -41.50 22.84 -3.15
CA TYR A 4 -42.95 22.64 -3.38
C TYR A 4 -43.60 21.62 -2.44
N PHE A 5 -42.82 20.70 -1.85
CA PHE A 5 -43.34 19.68 -0.92
C PHE A 5 -42.36 19.44 0.25
N PRO A 6 -42.21 20.41 1.16
CA PRO A 6 -41.23 20.34 2.25
C PRO A 6 -41.50 19.16 3.19
N ASP A 7 -42.77 18.80 3.42
CA ASP A 7 -43.14 17.75 4.37
C ASP A 7 -42.94 16.33 3.81
N LEU A 8 -43.22 16.12 2.52
CA LEU A 8 -42.89 14.86 1.84
C LEU A 8 -41.38 14.66 1.75
N CYS A 9 -40.63 15.74 1.47
CA CYS A 9 -39.18 15.71 1.51
C CYS A 9 -38.67 15.39 2.92
N ARG A 10 -39.27 15.97 3.97
CA ARG A 10 -38.92 15.70 5.37
C ARG A 10 -39.20 14.24 5.72
N ALA A 11 -40.38 13.71 5.38
CA ALA A 11 -40.77 12.32 5.64
C ALA A 11 -39.86 11.31 4.92
N ILE A 12 -39.49 11.57 3.66
CA ILE A 12 -38.55 10.74 2.91
C ILE A 12 -37.17 10.75 3.58
N VAL A 13 -36.67 11.93 3.97
CA VAL A 13 -35.38 12.05 4.67
C VAL A 13 -35.41 11.38 6.04
N THR A 14 -36.49 11.52 6.81
CA THR A 14 -36.67 10.85 8.11
C THR A 14 -36.67 9.34 7.94
N ARG A 15 -37.47 8.80 7.02
CA ARG A 15 -37.51 7.36 6.73
C ARG A 15 -36.17 6.81 6.24
N TYR A 16 -35.40 7.63 5.51
CA TYR A 16 -34.05 7.27 5.07
C TYR A 16 -33.04 7.31 6.22
N ARG A 17 -33.18 8.25 7.18
CA ARG A 17 -32.36 8.31 8.41
C ARG A 17 -32.69 7.19 9.39
N GLU A 18 -33.94 6.78 9.51
CA GLU A 18 -34.35 5.63 10.32
C GLU A 18 -33.81 4.31 9.74
N ARG A 19 -33.63 4.23 8.42
CA ARG A 19 -33.08 3.05 7.74
C ARG A 19 -31.56 2.93 7.88
N PHE A 20 -30.84 4.04 8.05
CA PHE A 20 -29.38 4.07 8.04
C PHE A 20 -28.85 4.82 9.25
N ASP A 21 -28.16 4.10 10.14
CA ASP A 21 -27.55 4.70 11.32
C ASP A 21 -26.24 5.43 10.95
N TYR A 22 -26.41 6.68 10.54
CA TYR A 22 -25.28 7.56 10.19
C TYR A 22 -24.38 7.87 11.38
N ALA A 23 -24.94 7.93 12.59
CA ALA A 23 -24.14 8.19 13.79
C ALA A 23 -23.19 7.01 14.06
N PHE A 24 -23.68 5.78 13.92
CA PHE A 24 -22.86 4.57 14.00
C PHE A 24 -21.75 4.54 12.93
N ILE A 25 -22.08 4.85 11.67
CA ILE A 25 -21.08 4.88 10.58
C ILE A 25 -19.99 5.92 10.87
N GLU A 26 -20.39 7.13 11.26
CA GLU A 26 -19.45 8.22 11.57
C GLU A 26 -18.53 7.85 12.74
N GLN A 27 -19.11 7.33 13.82
CA GLN A 27 -18.39 6.90 15.01
C GLN A 27 -17.35 5.84 14.65
N ARG A 28 -17.74 4.82 13.88
CA ARG A 28 -16.84 3.75 13.46
C ARG A 28 -15.68 4.26 12.58
N LEU A 29 -15.96 5.18 11.65
CA LEU A 29 -14.93 5.81 10.83
C LEU A 29 -13.92 6.61 11.69
N ARG A 30 -14.40 7.35 12.68
CA ARG A 30 -13.55 8.13 13.60
C ARG A 30 -12.67 7.22 14.47
N GLU A 31 -13.20 6.11 14.98
CA GLU A 31 -12.42 5.12 15.74
C GLU A 31 -11.27 4.54 14.93
N VAL A 32 -11.53 4.20 13.66
CA VAL A 32 -10.51 3.67 12.75
C VAL A 32 -9.47 4.73 12.43
N LEU A 33 -9.89 5.98 12.24
CA LEU A 33 -8.97 7.12 12.04
C LEU A 33 -8.15 7.45 13.29
N ALA A 34 -8.65 7.16 14.48
CA ALA A 34 -7.92 7.34 15.74
C ALA A 34 -6.94 6.17 16.02
N SER A 35 -7.17 4.99 15.45
CA SER A 35 -6.32 3.81 15.64
C SER A 35 -4.94 4.01 15.04
N THR A 36 -3.87 3.57 15.70
CA THR A 36 -2.47 3.90 15.33
C THR A 36 -1.95 3.13 14.10
N SER A 37 -2.48 1.94 13.80
CA SER A 37 -1.99 1.09 12.70
C SER A 37 -3.09 0.30 12.02
N GLY A 38 -2.86 -0.10 10.76
CA GLY A 38 -3.69 -1.08 10.07
C GLY A 38 -5.02 -0.54 9.58
N ILE A 39 -5.04 0.61 8.91
CA ILE A 39 -6.28 1.23 8.44
C ILE A 39 -6.92 0.38 7.33
N PRO A 40 -8.08 -0.24 7.58
CA PRO A 40 -8.84 -0.96 6.57
C PRO A 40 -9.31 0.00 5.47
N ALA A 41 -9.58 -0.55 4.29
CA ALA A 41 -10.10 0.23 3.19
C ALA A 41 -11.56 0.57 3.49
N ILE A 42 -12.03 1.69 2.96
CA ILE A 42 -13.44 2.11 3.14
C ILE A 42 -14.44 1.03 2.71
N TYR A 43 -14.12 0.23 1.69
CA TYR A 43 -15.01 -0.88 1.29
C TYR A 43 -15.04 -2.01 2.34
N GLU A 44 -13.94 -2.24 3.06
CA GLU A 44 -13.84 -3.26 4.12
C GLU A 44 -14.66 -2.82 5.32
N LEU A 45 -14.50 -1.55 5.74
CA LEU A 45 -15.30 -0.94 6.80
C LEU A 45 -16.79 -0.92 6.47
N ALA A 46 -17.15 -0.51 5.25
CA ALA A 46 -18.54 -0.50 4.82
C ALA A 46 -19.13 -1.91 4.88
N ARG A 47 -18.39 -2.92 4.39
CA ARG A 47 -18.82 -4.33 4.44
C ARG A 47 -18.96 -4.84 5.88
N GLU A 48 -18.03 -4.51 6.77
CA GLU A 48 -18.07 -4.87 8.19
C GLU A 48 -19.31 -4.29 8.88
N MET A 49 -19.68 -3.05 8.55
CA MET A 49 -20.87 -2.39 9.09
C MET A 49 -22.19 -2.77 8.38
N GLY A 50 -22.14 -3.64 7.36
CA GLY A 50 -23.34 -4.02 6.59
C GLY A 50 -23.82 -2.98 5.57
N TYR A 51 -23.00 -1.97 5.24
CA TYR A 51 -23.34 -0.90 4.31
C TYR A 51 -22.63 -1.02 2.96
N LYS A 52 -23.24 -0.41 1.94
CA LYS A 52 -22.60 -0.27 0.63
C LYS A 52 -21.57 0.85 0.67
N ARG A 53 -20.43 0.63 0.02
CA ARG A 53 -19.31 1.61 -0.05
C ARG A 53 -19.75 3.00 -0.50
N HIS A 54 -20.57 3.10 -1.56
CA HIS A 54 -21.02 4.39 -2.09
C HIS A 54 -21.80 5.19 -1.05
N LEU A 55 -22.63 4.53 -0.23
CA LEU A 55 -23.41 5.20 0.81
C LEU A 55 -22.51 5.85 1.86
N VAL A 56 -21.43 5.17 2.26
CA VAL A 56 -20.46 5.72 3.21
C VAL A 56 -19.70 6.89 2.59
N TRP A 57 -19.31 6.76 1.32
CA TRP A 57 -18.57 7.80 0.59
C TRP A 57 -19.41 9.06 0.35
N ASP A 58 -20.67 8.90 -0.04
CA ASP A 58 -21.60 10.01 -0.30
C ASP A 58 -21.94 10.79 0.98
N LYS A 59 -21.96 10.11 2.13
CA LYS A 59 -22.33 10.70 3.41
C LYS A 59 -21.14 11.27 4.19
N PHE A 60 -19.99 10.62 4.09
CA PHE A 60 -18.80 10.99 4.85
C PHE A 60 -17.56 11.10 3.94
N PRO A 61 -17.61 11.97 2.90
CA PRO A 61 -16.51 12.08 1.93
C PRO A 61 -15.19 12.48 2.60
N GLU A 62 -15.25 13.39 3.58
CA GLU A 62 -14.08 13.89 4.30
C GLU A 62 -13.39 12.78 5.12
N LEU A 63 -14.15 12.02 5.91
CA LEU A 63 -13.61 10.89 6.68
C LEU A 63 -13.06 9.78 5.77
N CYS A 64 -13.72 9.56 4.62
CA CYS A 64 -13.25 8.61 3.61
C CYS A 64 -11.93 9.06 2.97
N LEU A 65 -11.79 10.36 2.69
CA LEU A 65 -10.58 10.94 2.12
C LEU A 65 -9.41 10.83 3.12
N GLN A 66 -9.63 11.21 4.37
CA GLN A 66 -8.62 11.11 5.43
C GLN A 66 -8.13 9.66 5.62
N SER A 67 -9.05 8.69 5.66
CA SER A 67 -8.72 7.27 5.78
C SER A 67 -7.89 6.78 4.59
N SER A 68 -8.29 7.22 3.39
CA SER A 68 -7.61 6.84 2.15
C SER A 68 -6.19 7.44 2.07
N ALA A 69 -6.03 8.71 2.46
CA ALA A 69 -4.75 9.39 2.52
C ALA A 69 -3.81 8.68 3.51
N ARG A 70 -4.29 8.40 4.72
CA ARG A 70 -3.48 7.74 5.75
C ARG A 70 -3.07 6.32 5.36
N ARG A 71 -3.98 5.53 4.77
CA ARG A 71 -3.65 4.21 4.20
C ARG A 71 -2.64 4.31 3.05
N SER A 72 -2.70 5.36 2.23
CA SER A 72 -1.72 5.58 1.17
C SER A 72 -0.31 5.81 1.74
N VAL A 73 -0.20 6.66 2.76
CA VAL A 73 1.07 6.92 3.47
C VAL A 73 1.60 5.65 4.12
N GLU A 74 0.77 4.88 4.82
CA GLU A 74 1.17 3.62 5.44
C GLU A 74 1.63 2.59 4.40
N ARG A 75 0.92 2.45 3.28
CA ARG A 75 1.33 1.55 2.18
C ARG A 75 2.65 1.98 1.56
N ARG A 76 2.86 3.29 1.38
CA ARG A 76 4.13 3.82 0.88
C ARG A 76 5.27 3.49 1.83
N LYS A 77 5.10 3.75 3.13
CA LYS A 77 6.08 3.41 4.17
C LYS A 77 6.42 1.91 4.17
N ARG A 78 5.41 1.04 4.18
CA ARG A 78 5.61 -0.42 4.12
C ARG A 78 6.32 -0.87 2.83
N ARG A 79 6.04 -0.23 1.69
CA ARG A 79 6.73 -0.48 0.43
C ARG A 79 8.20 -0.07 0.51
N GLU A 80 8.47 1.10 1.07
CA GLU A 80 9.83 1.61 1.29
C GLU A 80 10.63 0.70 2.23
N GLU A 81 10.04 0.26 3.35
CA GLU A 81 10.63 -0.70 4.29
C GLU A 81 10.92 -2.05 3.62
N ARG A 82 9.94 -2.61 2.89
CA ARG A 82 10.15 -3.86 2.13
C ARG A 82 11.29 -3.71 1.12
N MET A 83 11.35 -2.58 0.42
CA MET A 83 12.39 -2.32 -0.56
C MET A 83 13.77 -2.15 0.10
N ALA A 84 13.83 -1.54 1.28
CA ALA A 84 15.06 -1.42 2.04
C ALA A 84 15.60 -2.79 2.46
N GLU A 85 14.73 -3.72 2.90
CA GLU A 85 15.15 -5.08 3.26
C GLU A 85 15.61 -5.87 2.03
N ILE A 86 14.89 -5.79 0.91
CA ILE A 86 15.30 -6.39 -0.37
C ILE A 86 16.70 -5.91 -0.79
N ARG A 87 16.95 -4.59 -0.73
CA ARG A 87 18.27 -4.01 -1.05
C ARG A 87 19.37 -4.55 -0.15
N LYS A 88 19.07 -4.78 1.12
CA LYS A 88 20.01 -5.31 2.12
C LYS A 88 20.32 -6.79 1.85
N GLU A 89 19.31 -7.58 1.50
CA GLU A 89 19.47 -8.99 1.13
C GLU A 89 20.35 -9.15 -0.11
N ILE A 90 20.05 -8.39 -1.17
CA ILE A 90 20.84 -8.36 -2.41
C ILE A 90 22.29 -7.99 -2.12
N ARG A 91 22.52 -6.95 -1.31
CA ARG A 91 23.87 -6.52 -0.95
C ARG A 91 24.63 -7.62 -0.22
N ARG A 92 24.00 -8.27 0.76
CA ARG A 92 24.61 -9.39 1.51
C ARG A 92 24.99 -10.54 0.58
N ALA A 93 24.09 -10.94 -0.31
CA ALA A 93 24.35 -12.00 -1.27
C ALA A 93 25.50 -11.63 -2.24
N ALA A 94 25.54 -10.38 -2.73
CA ALA A 94 26.61 -9.91 -3.59
C ALA A 94 27.98 -9.87 -2.87
N SER A 95 28.01 -9.36 -1.64
CA SER A 95 29.23 -9.34 -0.81
C SER A 95 29.73 -10.76 -0.52
N LEU A 96 28.84 -11.69 -0.17
CA LEU A 96 29.20 -13.08 0.10
C LEU A 96 29.86 -13.75 -1.12
N LEU A 97 29.33 -13.52 -2.32
CA LEU A 97 29.93 -14.04 -3.55
C LEU A 97 31.29 -13.41 -3.81
N HIS A 98 31.41 -12.09 -3.62
CA HIS A 98 32.66 -11.38 -3.84
C HIS A 98 33.76 -11.82 -2.86
N GLU A 99 33.44 -12.04 -1.59
CA GLU A 99 34.35 -12.58 -0.57
C GLU A 99 34.86 -13.98 -0.94
N GLN A 100 34.06 -14.78 -1.65
CA GLN A 100 34.46 -16.09 -2.19
C GLN A 100 35.29 -15.98 -3.48
N GLY A 101 35.63 -14.76 -3.94
CA GLY A 101 36.31 -14.52 -5.22
C GLY A 101 35.41 -14.75 -6.43
N ILE A 102 34.09 -14.87 -6.22
CA ILE A 102 33.11 -15.19 -7.26
C ILE A 102 32.43 -13.90 -7.70
N TYR A 103 32.41 -13.65 -9.02
CA TYR A 103 31.68 -12.50 -9.54
C TYR A 103 30.18 -12.60 -9.20
N PRO A 104 29.59 -11.55 -8.58
CA PRO A 104 28.20 -11.53 -8.11
C PRO A 104 27.21 -11.32 -9.26
N SER A 105 27.15 -12.26 -10.22
CA SER A 105 26.19 -12.23 -11.32
C SER A 105 24.74 -12.30 -10.82
N SER A 106 23.79 -11.68 -11.54
CA SER A 106 22.36 -11.69 -11.21
C SER A 106 21.84 -13.11 -10.91
N ARG A 107 22.20 -14.11 -11.74
CA ARG A 107 21.79 -15.51 -11.56
C ARG A 107 22.29 -16.12 -10.23
N ARG A 108 23.52 -15.80 -9.81
CA ARG A 108 24.10 -16.29 -8.55
C ARG A 108 23.52 -15.57 -7.35
N VAL A 109 23.31 -14.26 -7.46
CA VAL A 109 22.62 -13.49 -6.41
C VAL A 109 21.21 -14.05 -6.23
N CYS A 110 20.43 -14.26 -7.30
CA CYS A 110 19.12 -14.92 -7.25
C CYS A 110 19.13 -16.27 -6.52
N SER A 111 20.17 -17.09 -6.69
CA SER A 111 20.26 -18.40 -6.01
C SER A 111 20.46 -18.31 -4.50
N LEU A 112 20.85 -17.14 -3.98
CA LEU A 112 21.07 -16.88 -2.56
C LEU A 112 19.91 -16.08 -1.92
N LEU A 113 18.95 -15.60 -2.71
CA LEU A 113 17.78 -14.87 -2.22
C LEU A 113 16.63 -15.82 -1.89
N GLY A 114 15.79 -15.43 -0.93
CA GLY A 114 14.55 -16.16 -0.62
C GLY A 114 13.53 -16.14 -1.76
N ASP A 115 13.55 -15.10 -2.60
CA ASP A 115 12.72 -15.00 -3.81
C ASP A 115 13.58 -14.64 -5.04
N PRO A 116 13.80 -15.60 -5.97
CA PRO A 116 14.56 -15.37 -7.20
C PRO A 116 13.97 -14.31 -8.14
N HIS A 117 12.68 -13.97 -8.01
CA HIS A 117 11.98 -13.04 -8.90
C HIS A 117 12.21 -11.57 -8.51
N ILE A 118 12.78 -11.31 -7.33
CA ILE A 118 13.09 -9.95 -6.87
C ILE A 118 13.95 -9.19 -7.89
N LEU A 119 14.98 -9.84 -8.42
CA LEU A 119 15.90 -9.24 -9.40
C LEU A 119 15.25 -9.00 -10.77
N ARG A 120 14.03 -9.54 -10.99
CA ARG A 120 13.26 -9.24 -12.18
C ARG A 120 12.48 -7.94 -12.13
N THR A 121 12.37 -7.36 -10.94
CA THR A 121 11.78 -6.03 -10.77
C THR A 121 12.83 -4.98 -11.08
N LYS A 122 12.39 -3.82 -11.59
CA LYS A 122 13.27 -2.68 -11.86
C LYS A 122 14.08 -2.31 -10.61
N GLU A 123 13.41 -2.25 -9.47
CA GLU A 123 14.05 -1.85 -8.21
C GLU A 123 15.05 -2.88 -7.68
N GLY A 124 14.75 -4.18 -7.84
CA GLY A 124 15.68 -5.25 -7.48
C GLY A 124 16.92 -5.26 -8.38
N HIS A 125 16.72 -5.08 -9.69
CA HIS A 125 17.83 -4.97 -10.64
C HIS A 125 18.72 -3.77 -10.34
N GLU A 126 18.15 -2.59 -10.14
CA GLU A 126 18.90 -1.38 -9.74
C GLU A 126 19.68 -1.59 -8.44
N ALA A 127 19.06 -2.22 -7.43
CA ALA A 127 19.71 -2.53 -6.17
C ALA A 127 20.94 -3.45 -6.33
N TRP A 128 20.87 -4.41 -7.25
CA TRP A 128 21.98 -5.28 -7.57
C TRP A 128 23.09 -4.55 -8.33
N CYS A 129 22.77 -3.80 -9.39
CA CYS A 129 23.77 -3.01 -10.11
C CYS A 129 24.57 -2.10 -9.15
N LEU A 130 23.87 -1.37 -8.27
CA LEU A 130 24.49 -0.51 -7.26
C LEU A 130 25.38 -1.29 -6.28
N SER A 131 25.04 -2.55 -5.98
CA SER A 131 25.83 -3.39 -5.08
C SER A 131 27.10 -3.88 -5.78
N VAL A 132 27.01 -4.29 -7.05
CA VAL A 132 28.16 -4.73 -7.85
C VAL A 132 29.14 -3.57 -8.11
N GLU A 133 28.61 -2.39 -8.44
CA GLU A 133 29.40 -1.15 -8.62
C GLU A 133 30.16 -0.78 -7.35
N LYS A 134 29.50 -0.83 -6.18
CA LYS A 134 30.14 -0.56 -4.88
C LYS A 134 31.24 -1.56 -4.51
N LEU A 135 31.18 -2.78 -5.02
CA LEU A 135 32.21 -3.80 -4.83
C LEU A 135 33.37 -3.67 -5.84
N GLY A 136 33.36 -2.64 -6.71
CA GLY A 136 34.40 -2.42 -7.71
C GLY A 136 34.45 -3.51 -8.80
N CYS A 137 33.37 -4.28 -8.96
CA CYS A 137 33.30 -5.35 -9.93
C CYS A 137 32.99 -4.78 -11.34
N PRO A 138 33.55 -5.35 -12.43
CA PRO A 138 33.30 -4.86 -13.79
C PRO A 138 31.81 -4.83 -14.14
N THR A 139 31.31 -3.68 -14.58
CA THR A 139 29.90 -3.43 -14.90
C THR A 139 29.59 -3.55 -16.40
N ASP A 140 30.60 -3.82 -17.23
CA ASP A 140 30.50 -3.90 -18.70
C ASP A 140 29.54 -4.99 -19.20
N THR A 141 29.20 -5.95 -18.34
CA THR A 141 28.24 -7.03 -18.61
C THR A 141 26.81 -6.75 -18.15
N LEU A 142 26.55 -5.60 -17.52
CA LEU A 142 25.23 -5.19 -17.01
C LEU A 142 24.35 -4.64 -18.15
N LYS A 143 23.99 -5.47 -19.14
CA LYS A 143 22.98 -5.09 -20.14
C LYS A 143 21.57 -5.14 -19.55
N ARG A 144 20.78 -4.12 -19.94
CA ARG A 144 19.61 -3.57 -19.26
C ARG A 144 18.36 -4.45 -19.31
N TYR A 145 17.53 -4.27 -18.28
CA TYR A 145 16.06 -4.33 -18.39
C TYR A 145 15.61 -3.27 -19.42
N ASP A 146 15.24 -3.70 -20.62
CA ASP A 146 14.38 -2.93 -21.55
C ASP A 146 12.90 -3.19 -21.21
#